data_AF-A0A7C6XSQ6-F1
#
_entry.id   AF-A0A7C6XSQ6-F1
#
_cell.length_a   1.000
_cell.length_b   1.000
_cell.length_c   1.000
_cell.angle_alpha   90.00
_cell.angle_beta   90.00
_cell.angle_gamma   90.00
#
_symmetry.space_group_name_H-M   'P 1'
#
loop_
_entity.id
_entity.type
_entity.pdbx_description
1 polymer ?
#
loop_
_entity_poly.entity_id
_entity_poly.type
_entity_poly.pdbx_seq_one_letter_code
_entity_poly.pdbx_strand_id
1 'polypeptide(L)' 'MSGLAAFWRENRAIILFFAALAIAFVALRSSPSDIGSVDEFAEVLHQGQPSIVYFYSNY' A
#
# COMPACT_ATOMS: atom_id res chain seq x y z
N MET A 1 -15.87 27.96 -21.99
CA MET A 1 -14.99 26.81 -21.67
C MET A 1 -15.65 26.05 -20.54
N SER A 2 -15.78 24.71 -20.62
CA SER A 2 -16.40 23.94 -19.53
C SER A 2 -15.60 24.14 -18.24
N GLY A 3 -16.26 24.38 -17.11
CA GLY A 3 -15.60 24.66 -15.82
C GLY A 3 -14.60 23.57 -15.41
N LEU A 4 -14.83 22.33 -15.86
CA LEU A 4 -13.96 21.19 -15.66
C LEU A 4 -12.59 21.34 -16.34
N ALA A 5 -12.54 21.95 -17.54
CA ALA A 5 -11.30 22.21 -18.25
C ALA A 5 -10.48 23.34 -17.59
N ALA A 6 -11.15 24.33 -16.99
CA ALA A 6 -10.48 25.38 -16.21
C ALA A 6 -9.90 24.82 -14.92
N PHE A 7 -10.68 24.02 -14.18
CA PHE A 7 -10.26 23.34 -12.97
C PHE A 7 -9.04 22.44 -13.19
N TRP A 8 -9.05 21.62 -14.25
CA TRP A 8 -7.91 20.77 -14.59
C TRP A 8 -6.64 21.58 -14.86
N ARG A 9 -6.76 22.69 -15.59
CA ARG A 9 -5.62 23.55 -15.92
C ARG A 9 -5.03 24.25 -14.70
N GLU A 10 -5.89 24.77 -13.81
CA GLU A 10 -5.46 25.45 -12.58
C GLU A 10 -4.84 24.49 -11.57
N ASN A 11 -5.39 23.28 -11.45
CA ASN A 11 -4.99 22.34 -10.40
C ASN A 11 -4.10 21.19 -10.89
N ARG A 12 -3.60 21.27 -12.14
CA ARG A 12 -2.82 20.18 -12.77
C ARG A 12 -1.66 19.67 -11.90
N ALA A 13 -0.95 20.57 -11.23
CA ALA A 13 0.21 20.20 -10.42
C ALA A 13 -0.19 19.39 -9.19
N ILE A 14 -1.23 19.83 -8.48
CA ILE A 14 -1.79 19.13 -7.32
C ILE A 14 -2.36 17.78 -7.73
N ILE A 15 -3.11 17.74 -8.83
CA ILE A 15 -3.70 16.49 -9.34
C ILE A 15 -2.59 15.49 -9.69
N LEU A 16 -1.55 15.92 -10.39
CA LEU A 16 -0.40 15.06 -10.70
C LEU A 16 0.33 14.59 -9.45
N PHE A 17 0.47 15.44 -8.44
CA PHE A 17 1.10 15.08 -7.17
C PHE A 17 0.32 13.97 -6.45
N PHE A 18 -1.01 14.11 -6.31
CA PHE A 18 -1.84 13.08 -5.71
C PHE A 18 -1.89 11.79 -6.55
N ALA A 19 -1.91 11.91 -7.88
CA ALA A 19 -1.84 10.75 -8.76
C ALA A 19 -0.51 10.00 -8.58
N ALA A 20 0.61 10.71 -8.49
CA ALA A 20 1.92 10.11 -8.25
C ALA A 20 1.98 9.42 -6.87
N LEU A 21 1.44 10.04 -5.83
CA LEU A 21 1.34 9.42 -4.50
C LEU A 21 0.51 8.14 -4.51
N ALA A 22 -0.64 8.15 -5.19
CA ALA A 22 -1.49 6.97 -5.32
C ALA A 22 -0.76 5.83 -6.05
N ILE A 23 -0.05 6.14 -7.13
CA ILE A 23 0.76 5.16 -7.87
C ILE A 23 1.88 4.62 -6.98
N ALA A 24 2.61 5.49 -6.27
CA ALA A 24 3.69 5.08 -5.37
C ALA A 24 3.17 4.18 -4.24
N PHE A 25 2.03 4.50 -3.65
CA PHE A 25 1.40 3.67 -2.63
C PHE A 25 1.06 2.28 -3.19
N VAL A 26 0.45 2.20 -4.38
CA VAL A 26 0.10 0.91 -5.00
C VAL A 26 1.34 0.11 -5.40
N ALA A 27 2.39 0.78 -5.89
CA ALA A 27 3.62 0.14 -6.31
C ALA A 27 4.49 -0.35 -5.13
N LEU A 28 4.44 0.37 -3.99
CA LEU A 28 5.31 0.12 -2.84
C LEU A 28 4.59 -0.52 -1.65
N ARG A 29 3.25 -0.63 -1.67
CA ARG A 29 2.52 -1.32 -0.60
C ARG A 29 3.01 -2.76 -0.51
N SER A 30 3.44 -3.15 0.68
CA SER A 30 3.67 -4.56 0.97
C SER A 30 2.32 -5.28 0.99
N SER A 31 2.28 -6.51 0.48
CA SER A 31 1.13 -7.39 0.76
C SER A 31 0.99 -7.51 2.28
N PRO A 32 -0.24 -7.47 2.82
CA PRO A 32 -0.45 -7.90 4.21
C PRO A 32 0.23 -9.25 4.37
N SER A 33 1.07 -9.43 5.38
CA SER A 33 1.55 -10.77 5.70
C SER A 33 0.31 -11.63 5.95
N ASP A 34 0.19 -12.78 5.28
CA ASP A 34 -0.93 -13.73 5.41
C ASP A 34 -1.06 -14.35 6.82
N ILE A 35 -0.42 -13.75 7.82
CA ILE A 35 -0.45 -14.13 9.22
C ILE A 35 -1.42 -13.16 9.90
N GLY A 36 -2.69 -13.55 9.97
CA GLY A 36 -3.76 -12.76 10.58
C GLY A 36 -3.79 -12.85 12.11
N SER A 37 -3.01 -13.76 12.71
CA SER A 37 -2.95 -13.95 14.16
C SER A 37 -1.63 -14.56 14.64
N VAL A 38 -1.36 -14.45 15.94
CA VAL A 38 -0.17 -15.07 16.59
C VAL A 38 -0.23 -16.60 16.52
N ASP A 39 -1.43 -17.18 16.58
CA ASP A 39 -1.62 -18.64 16.49
C ASP A 39 -1.29 -19.14 15.08
N GLU A 40 -1.69 -18.40 14.04
CA GLU A 40 -1.36 -18.70 12.64
C GLU A 40 0.15 -18.56 12.37
N PHE A 41 0.83 -17.62 13.03
CA PHE A 41 2.30 -17.51 13.00
C PHE A 41 2.98 -18.76 13.57
N ALA A 42 2.49 -19.23 14.73
CA ALA A 42 3.03 -20.44 15.37
C ALA A 42 2.86 -21.66 14.44
N GLU A 43 1.71 -21.77 13.78
CA GLU A 43 1.44 -22.87 12.85
C GLU A 43 2.35 -22.84 11.61
N VAL A 44 2.64 -21.66 11.05
CA VAL A 44 3.63 -21.51 9.95
C VAL A 44 5.04 -21.93 10.40
N LEU A 45 5.45 -21.60 11.64
CA LEU A 45 6.74 -22.04 12.18
C LEU A 45 6.84 -23.57 12.34
N HIS A 46 5.72 -24.23 12.64
CA HIS A 46 5.66 -25.69 12.82
C HIS A 46 5.63 -26.47 11.50
N GLN A 47 5.25 -25.85 10.38
CA GLN A 47 5.18 -26.50 9.07
C GLN A 47 6.54 -26.73 8.40
N GLY A 48 7.64 -26.30 9.03
CA GLY A 48 9.00 -26.61 8.59
C GLY A 48 9.42 -25.95 7.26
N GLN A 49 8.62 -25.01 6.75
CA GLN A 49 8.97 -24.23 5.57
C GLN A 49 9.52 -22.86 5.99
N PRO A 50 10.68 -22.44 5.45
CA PRO A 50 11.21 -21.12 5.73
C PRO A 50 10.31 -20.05 5.10
N SER A 51 9.61 -19.28 5.94
CA SER A 51 8.80 -18.14 5.53
C SER A 51 9.47 -16.82 5.96
N ILE A 52 9.39 -15.80 5.11
CA ILE A 52 9.88 -14.46 5.43
C ILE A 52 8.75 -13.72 6.12
N VAL A 53 8.92 -13.39 7.40
CA VAL A 53 7.93 -12.65 8.18
C VAL A 53 8.40 -11.21 8.37
N TYR A 54 7.56 -10.27 7.96
CA TYR A 54 7.81 -8.85 8.07
C TYR A 54 7.13 -8.29 9.31
N PHE A 55 7.91 -7.79 10.25
CA PHE A 55 7.40 -7.12 11.45
C PHE A 55 7.25 -5.63 11.15
N TYR A 56 6.02 -5.16 10.95
CA TYR A 56 5.73 -3.74 10.81
C TYR A 56 5.30 -3.17 12.17
N SER A 57 6.05 -2.21 12.69
CA SER A 57 5.65 -1.44 13.88
C SER A 57 4.72 -0.30 13.45
N ASN A 58 3.47 -0.62 13.14
CA ASN A 58 2.43 0.41 13.02
C ASN A 58 1.81 0.62 14.40
N TYR A 59 2.14 1.73 15.06
CA TYR A 59 1.42 2.24 16.24
C TYR A 59 0.19 3.05 15.81
#